data_AF-A0A968U525-F1
#
_entry.id   AF-A0A968U525-F1
#
_cell.length_a   1.000
_cell.length_b   1.000
_cell.length_c   1.000
_cell.angle_alpha   90.00
_cell.angle_beta   90.00
_cell.angle_gamma   90.00
#
_symmetry.space_group_name_H-M   'P 1'
#
loop_
_entity.id
_entity.type
_entity.pdbx_description
1 polymer ?
#
loop_
_entity_poly.entity_id
_entity_poly.type
_entity_poly.pdbx_seq_one_letter_code
_entity_poly.pdbx_strand_id
1 'polypeptide(L)'
;METSQNILGMLSGQLANAVERVGPALVLVNGRQRLPASGVVFDHELIITADHVLEREEDLSIETHADQTMAAQFCRARPGLRSGGAARAQPGP
;
A
#
# COMPACT_ATOMS: atom_id res chain seq x y z
N MET A 1 33.13 -20.10 -12.42
CA MET A 1 31.67 -19.96 -12.66
C MET A 1 30.83 -20.11 -11.39
N GLU A 2 31.37 -20.58 -10.25
CA GLU A 2 30.61 -20.73 -8.98
C GLU A 2 30.33 -19.42 -8.23
N THR A 3 31.20 -18.42 -8.33
CA THR A 3 31.03 -17.15 -7.58
C THR A 3 29.80 -16.38 -8.02
N SER A 4 29.48 -16.36 -9.32
CA SER A 4 28.30 -15.66 -9.85
C SER A 4 26.98 -16.28 -9.40
N GLN A 5 26.90 -17.62 -9.33
CA GLN A 5 25.69 -18.30 -8.83
C GLN A 5 25.46 -18.03 -7.33
N ASN A 6 26.55 -17.99 -6.53
CA ASN A 6 26.48 -17.67 -5.11
C ASN A 6 26.06 -16.20 -4.86
N ILE A 7 26.61 -15.25 -5.62
CA ILE A 7 26.23 -13.83 -5.51
C ILE A 7 24.76 -13.60 -5.86
N LEU A 8 24.26 -14.23 -6.93
CA LEU A 8 22.84 -14.12 -7.32
C LEU A 8 21.92 -14.76 -6.26
N GLY A 9 22.32 -15.88 -5.68
CA GLY A 9 21.59 -16.52 -4.58
C GLY A 9 21.53 -15.63 -3.34
N MET A 10 22.65 -15.02 -2.95
CA MET A 10 22.73 -14.08 -1.83
C MET A 10 21.88 -12.82 -2.08
N LEU A 11 21.95 -12.23 -3.27
CA LEU A 11 21.12 -11.08 -3.65
C LEU A 11 19.62 -11.44 -3.60
N SER A 12 19.24 -12.58 -4.17
CA SER A 12 17.86 -13.06 -4.15
C SER A 12 17.35 -13.22 -2.70
N GLY A 13 18.16 -13.83 -1.83
CA GLY A 13 17.82 -13.97 -0.41
C GLY A 13 17.68 -12.61 0.30
N GLN A 14 18.55 -11.65 0.00
CA GLN A 14 18.46 -10.30 0.55
C GLN A 14 17.19 -9.57 0.09
N LEU A 15 16.79 -9.71 -1.17
CA LEU A 15 15.54 -9.15 -1.70
C LEU A 15 14.32 -9.81 -1.05
N ALA A 16 14.31 -11.14 -0.91
CA ALA A 16 13.23 -11.86 -0.25
C ALA A 16 13.05 -11.40 1.21
N ASN A 17 14.15 -11.29 1.96
CA ASN A 17 14.13 -10.79 3.34
C ASN A 17 13.64 -9.34 3.42
N ALA A 18 13.98 -8.50 2.45
CA ALA A 18 13.49 -7.12 2.41
C ALA A 18 11.98 -7.06 2.17
N VAL A 19 11.46 -7.86 1.24
CA VAL A 19 10.02 -7.95 0.94
C VAL A 19 9.24 -8.49 2.15
N GLU A 20 9.74 -9.53 2.80
CA GLU A 20 9.12 -10.11 3.99
C GLU A 20 8.99 -9.10 5.14
N ARG A 21 10.00 -8.24 5.32
CA ARG A 21 9.98 -7.16 6.33
C ARG A 21 9.01 -6.02 5.99
N VAL A 22 8.77 -5.75 4.72
CA VAL A 22 7.91 -4.65 4.25
C VAL A 22 6.46 -5.10 4.05
N GLY A 23 6.21 -6.40 3.86
CA GLY A 23 4.87 -6.98 3.63
C GLY A 23 3.77 -6.45 4.56
N PRO A 24 3.98 -6.38 5.89
CA PRO A 24 2.98 -5.86 6.81
C PRO A 24 2.59 -4.39 6.61
N ALA A 25 3.45 -3.59 5.96
CA ALA A 25 3.18 -2.18 5.65
C ALA A 25 2.44 -1.99 4.32
N LEU A 26 2.24 -3.06 3.53
CA LEU A 26 1.49 -3.01 2.29
C LEU A 26 0.00 -3.27 2.57
N VAL A 27 -0.85 -2.47 1.95
CA VAL A 27 -2.30 -2.60 2.04
C VAL A 27 -2.92 -2.59 0.64
N LEU A 28 -4.03 -3.30 0.49
CA LEU A 28 -4.91 -3.13 -0.66
C LEU A 28 -5.84 -1.95 -0.38
N VAL A 29 -6.02 -1.06 -1.35
CA VAL A 29 -6.92 0.09 -1.26
C VAL A 29 -8.03 -0.08 -2.29
N ASN A 30 -9.23 -0.34 -1.79
CA ASN A 30 -10.45 -0.47 -2.59
C ASN A 30 -11.06 0.93 -2.77
N GLY A 31 -10.73 1.59 -3.90
CA GLY A 31 -11.32 2.88 -4.30
C GLY A 31 -11.92 2.89 -5.69
N ARG A 32 -12.07 1.71 -6.31
CA ARG A 32 -12.60 1.51 -7.67
C ARG A 32 -13.50 0.28 -7.72
N GLN A 33 -14.38 0.22 -8.72
CA GLN A 33 -15.34 -0.88 -8.88
C GLN A 33 -14.72 -2.18 -9.45
N ARG A 34 -13.53 -2.11 -10.08
CA ARG A 34 -12.94 -3.24 -10.83
C ARG A 34 -11.62 -3.77 -10.29
N LEU A 35 -10.67 -2.90 -9.96
CA LEU A 35 -9.32 -3.31 -9.54
C LEU A 35 -8.91 -2.52 -8.29
N PRO A 36 -8.57 -3.21 -7.19
CA PRO A 36 -7.99 -2.57 -6.03
C PRO A 36 -6.63 -1.98 -6.36
N ALA A 37 -6.29 -0.88 -5.70
CA ALA A 37 -4.98 -0.27 -5.73
C ALA A 37 -4.09 -0.88 -4.63
N SER A 38 -2.79 -0.63 -4.71
CA SER A 38 -1.90 -0.82 -3.57
C SER A 38 -1.70 0.50 -2.81
N GLY A 39 -1.44 0.38 -1.52
CA GLY A 39 -1.08 1.47 -0.63
C GLY A 39 0.02 1.04 0.34
N VAL A 40 0.63 2.04 1.00
CA VAL A 40 1.65 1.82 2.02
C VAL A 40 1.23 2.53 3.30
N VAL A 41 1.31 1.84 4.44
CA VAL A 41 1.14 2.42 5.77
C VAL A 41 2.34 3.33 6.05
N PHE A 42 2.08 4.63 6.17
CA PHE A 42 3.07 5.66 6.49
C PHE A 42 3.06 6.01 7.99
N ASP A 43 1.90 5.96 8.62
CA ASP A 43 1.70 6.18 10.06
C ASP A 43 0.53 5.30 10.55
N HIS A 44 0.29 5.24 11.87
CA HIS A 44 -0.70 4.36 12.52
C HIS A 44 -2.09 4.36 11.85
N GLU A 45 -2.50 5.50 11.28
CA GLU A 45 -3.77 5.63 10.57
C GLU A 45 -3.62 6.21 9.17
N LEU A 46 -2.39 6.45 8.70
CA LEU A 46 -2.14 7.14 7.43
C LEU A 46 -1.58 6.19 6.38
N ILE A 47 -2.30 6.08 5.28
CA ILE A 47 -1.91 5.28 4.12
C ILE A 47 -1.67 6.22 2.94
N ILE A 48 -0.59 5.99 2.21
CA ILE A 48 -0.29 6.70 0.97
C ILE A 48 -0.63 5.78 -0.20
N THR A 49 -1.40 6.29 -1.16
CA THR A 49 -1.68 5.61 -2.42
C THR A 49 -1.58 6.61 -3.57
N ALA A 50 -1.51 6.10 -4.80
CA ALA A 50 -1.47 6.97 -5.96
C ALA A 50 -2.86 7.57 -6.25
N ASP A 51 -2.92 8.90 -6.44
CA ASP A 51 -4.17 9.65 -6.64
C ASP A 51 -4.96 9.15 -7.84
N HIS A 52 -4.26 8.86 -8.95
CA HIS A 52 -4.86 8.38 -10.19
C HIS A 52 -5.47 6.96 -10.09
N VAL A 53 -5.27 6.28 -8.97
CA VAL A 53 -5.86 4.96 -8.71
C VAL A 53 -7.13 5.08 -7.84
N LEU A 54 -7.44 6.27 -7.33
CA LEU A 54 -8.71 6.55 -6.66
C LEU A 54 -9.64 7.22 -7.68
N GLU A 55 -10.54 6.44 -8.29
CA GLU A 55 -11.56 7.00 -9.20
C GLU A 55 -12.72 7.65 -8.43
N ARG A 56 -12.88 7.29 -7.16
CA ARG A 56 -13.88 7.84 -6.24
C ARG A 56 -13.17 8.21 -4.94
N GLU A 57 -13.52 9.36 -4.39
CA GLU A 57 -13.07 9.79 -3.06
C GLU A 57 -14.02 9.31 -1.94
N GLU A 58 -15.06 8.52 -2.30
CA GLU A 58 -16.12 7.99 -1.45
C GLU A 58 -16.12 6.45 -1.44
N ASP A 59 -16.69 5.84 -0.38
CA ASP A 59 -16.76 4.39 -0.14
C ASP A 59 -15.40 3.67 -0.20
N LEU A 60 -14.35 4.32 0.27
CA LEU A 60 -13.02 3.73 0.33
C LEU A 60 -12.96 2.69 1.45
N SER A 61 -12.40 1.53 1.12
CA SER A 61 -11.97 0.55 2.12
C SER A 61 -10.54 0.12 1.87
N ILE A 62 -9.89 -0.38 2.91
CA ILE A 62 -8.54 -0.92 2.84
C ILE A 62 -8.55 -2.35 3.35
N GLU A 63 -7.68 -3.17 2.79
CA GLU A 63 -7.41 -4.52 3.25
C GLU A 63 -5.96 -4.59 3.74
N THR A 64 -5.78 -4.93 5.00
CA THR A 64 -4.46 -5.04 5.61
C THR A 64 -3.84 -6.40 5.36
N HIS A 65 -2.52 -6.53 5.58
CA HIS A 65 -1.83 -7.83 5.56
C HIS A 65 -2.41 -8.88 6.53
N ALA A 66 -3.24 -8.46 7.50
CA ALA A 66 -3.92 -9.35 8.43
C ALA A 66 -5.31 -9.82 7.93
N ASP A 67 -5.61 -9.66 6.63
CA ASP A 67 -6.92 -9.91 6.01
C ASP A 67 -8.07 -9.13 6.68
N GLN A 68 -7.75 -7.98 7.28
CA GLN A 68 -8.75 -7.11 7.90
C GLN A 68 -9.16 -6.01 6.94
N THR A 69 -10.46 -5.91 6.66
CA THR A 69 -11.04 -4.81 5.90
C THR A 69 -11.43 -3.66 6.84
N MET A 70 -10.94 -2.45 6.56
CA MET A 70 -11.29 -1.24 7.32
C MET A 70 -11.84 -0.16 6.39
N ALA A 71 -12.77 0.66 6.89
CA ALA A 71 -13.20 1.84 6.15
C ALA A 71 -12.05 2.85 6.09
N ALA A 72 -11.98 3.61 5.00
CA ALA A 72 -10.98 4.64 4.83
C ALA A 72 -11.62 5.93 4.33
N GLN A 73 -10.96 7.05 4.62
CA GLN A 73 -11.36 8.35 4.12
C GLN A 73 -10.23 9.00 3.35
N PHE A 74 -10.55 9.56 2.19
CA PHE A 74 -9.57 10.27 1.38
C PHE A 74 -9.08 11.54 2.11
N CYS A 75 -7.77 11.69 2.16
CA CYS A 75 -7.06 12.82 2.72
C CYS A 75 -6.15 13.41 1.64
N ARG A 76 -6.45 14.63 1.19
CA ARG A 76 -5.63 15.30 0.19
C ARG A 76 -4.36 15.86 0.83
N ALA A 77 -3.21 15.29 0.48
CA ALA A 77 -1.92 15.69 1.05
C ALA A 77 -1.49 17.12 0.64
N ARG A 78 -1.79 17.55 -0.60
CA ARG A 78 -1.54 18.93 -1.08
C ARG A 78 -2.63 19.47 -2.02
N PRO A 79 -3.13 20.70 -1.82
CA PRO A 79 -4.02 21.36 -2.77
C PRO A 79 -3.34 21.57 -4.13
N GLY A 80 -4.01 21.21 -5.23
CA GLY A 80 -3.56 21.47 -6.60
C GLY A 80 -2.66 20.40 -7.24
N LEU A 81 -2.18 19.40 -6.49
CA LEU A 81 -1.41 18.29 -7.05
C LEU A 81 -2.35 17.11 -7.37
N ARG A 82 -2.37 16.66 -8.63
CA ARG A 82 -3.23 15.58 -9.15
C ARG A 82 -2.61 14.17 -9.07
N SER A 83 -1.46 14.02 -8.43
CA SER A 83 -0.67 12.78 -8.51
C SER A 83 -0.42 12.08 -7.17
N GLY A 84 -0.77 12.68 -6.03
CA GLY A 84 -0.57 12.08 -4.70
C GLY A 84 -1.82 12.17 -3.82
N GLY A 85 -2.34 11.02 -3.41
CA GLY A 85 -3.49 10.89 -2.52
C GLY A 85 -3.07 10.21 -1.21
N ALA A 86 -3.74 10.53 -0.11
CA ALA A 86 -3.63 9.76 1.12
C ALA A 86 -5.00 9.23 1.50
N ALA A 87 -5.04 8.11 2.19
CA ALA A 87 -6.24 7.55 2.79
C ALA A 87 -5.98 7.40 4.28
N ARG A 88 -6.95 7.79 5.11
CA ARG A 88 -6.88 7.55 6.55
C ARG A 88 -7.73 6.35 6.90
N ALA A 89 -7.13 5.34 7.52
CA ALA A 89 -7.86 4.19 8.04
C ALA A 89 -8.76 4.65 9.20
N GLN A 90 -10.01 4.22 9.21
CA GLN A 90 -10.91 4.41 10.34
C GLN A 90 -11.10 3.07 11.06
N PRO A 91 -11.00 3.03 12.39
CA PRO A 91 -11.48 1.89 13.15
C PRO A 91 -12.96 1.65 12.79
N GLY A 92 -13.36 0.39 12.66
CA GLY A 92 -14.77 0.05 12.51
C GLY A 92 -15.60 0.58 13.71
N PRO A 93 -16.95 0.64 13.58
CA PRO A 93 -17.82 1.02 14.68
C PRO A 93 -17.64 0.11 15.90
#